data_AF-A0A2A4NCG6-F1
#
_entry.id   AF-A0A2A4NCG6-F1
#
_cell.length_a   1.000
_cell.length_b   1.000
_cell.length_c   1.000
_cell.angle_alpha   90.00
_cell.angle_beta   90.00
_cell.angle_gamma   90.00
#
_symmetry.space_group_name_H-M   'P 1'
#
loop_
_entity.id
_entity.type
_entity.pdbx_description
1 polymer ?
#
loop_
_entity_poly.entity_id
_entity_poly.type
_entity_poly.pdbx_seq_one_letter_code
_entity_poly.pdbx_strand_id
1 'polypeptide(L)'
;MENATANTEFIRTLISAGIALMGVLIGIIVTTIVNWKIKTKESRLRILEKLYDKRLIAHESFLRIPKLLRTTVSTKNIDENNYFITYIGILNDKKMYENFLGEFYESMNFNSHWFNNDLKKEVWFAQEYLQNVDSLLSQISDENCIKLATMLKSDFTSLANRLEEKTLEFLQTDIQKINIKNKEKDSEFSVSEKQKRFSETDLVKLKNEINELKK
;
A
#
# COMPACT_ATOMS: atom_id res chain seq x y z
N MET A 1 53.41 -69.96 7.90
CA MET A 1 52.42 -69.40 6.94
C MET A 1 51.21 -68.80 7.64
N GLU A 2 50.81 -69.30 8.81
CA GLU A 2 49.64 -68.84 9.60
C GLU A 2 49.73 -67.37 10.09
N ASN A 3 50.93 -66.89 10.46
CA ASN A 3 51.13 -65.49 10.87
C ASN A 3 51.02 -64.49 9.70
N ALA A 4 51.23 -64.93 8.46
CA ALA A 4 51.15 -64.04 7.29
C ALA A 4 49.70 -63.79 6.88
N THR A 5 48.84 -64.80 6.98
CA THR A 5 47.40 -64.70 6.68
C THR A 5 46.67 -63.85 7.72
N ALA A 6 47.00 -63.99 9.01
CA ALA A 6 46.43 -63.18 10.08
C ALA A 6 46.73 -61.68 9.94
N ASN A 7 47.97 -61.33 9.54
CA ASN A 7 48.35 -59.93 9.28
C ASN A 7 47.62 -59.34 8.07
N THR A 8 47.37 -60.12 7.02
CA THR A 8 46.62 -59.65 5.86
C THR A 8 45.13 -59.41 6.15
N GLU A 9 44.50 -60.22 6.99
CA GLU A 9 43.12 -60.01 7.41
C GLU A 9 42.98 -58.77 8.31
N PHE A 10 43.91 -58.58 9.26
CA PHE A 10 43.92 -57.41 10.12
C PHE A 10 44.05 -56.09 9.31
N ILE A 11 44.95 -56.06 8.32
CA ILE A 11 45.11 -54.90 7.43
C ILE A 11 43.85 -54.64 6.61
N ARG A 12 43.18 -55.68 6.08
CA ARG A 12 41.92 -55.53 5.33
C ARG A 12 40.81 -54.96 6.20
N THR A 13 40.66 -55.43 7.44
CA THR A 13 39.65 -54.92 8.36
C THR A 13 39.90 -53.44 8.71
N LEU A 14 41.15 -53.06 8.97
CA LEU A 14 41.54 -51.66 9.20
C LEU A 14 41.23 -50.76 8.00
N ILE A 15 41.55 -51.21 6.78
CA ILE A 15 41.24 -50.45 5.55
C ILE A 15 39.72 -50.32 5.38
N SER A 16 38.96 -51.39 5.58
CA SER A 16 37.50 -51.37 5.47
C SER A 16 36.84 -50.44 6.51
N ALA A 17 37.33 -50.44 7.75
CA ALA A 17 36.87 -49.54 8.81
C ALA A 17 37.23 -48.08 8.49
N GLY A 18 38.43 -47.82 7.96
CA GLY A 18 38.85 -46.51 7.50
C GLY A 18 37.96 -45.98 6.37
N ILE A 19 37.63 -46.81 5.37
CA ILE A 19 36.71 -46.46 4.28
C ILE A 19 35.30 -46.18 4.81
N ALA A 20 34.81 -46.99 5.75
CA ALA A 20 33.50 -46.77 6.37
C ALA A 20 33.45 -45.43 7.14
N LEU A 21 34.48 -45.10 7.92
CA LEU A 21 34.58 -43.83 8.64
C LEU A 21 34.66 -42.63 7.69
N MET A 22 35.40 -42.73 6.58
CA MET A 22 35.41 -41.69 5.55
C MET A 22 34.02 -41.52 4.91
N GLY A 23 33.32 -42.62 4.64
CA GLY A 23 31.95 -42.58 4.12
C GLY A 23 31.00 -41.83 5.06
N VAL A 24 31.09 -42.08 6.37
CA VAL A 24 30.31 -41.38 7.39
C VAL A 24 30.67 -39.89 7.45
N LEU A 25 31.96 -39.54 7.42
CA LEU A 25 32.41 -38.14 7.42
C LEU A 25 31.90 -37.37 6.20
N ILE A 26 32.00 -37.95 5.00
CA ILE A 26 31.47 -37.34 3.78
C ILE A 26 29.95 -37.20 3.86
N GLY A 27 29.25 -38.24 4.35
CA GLY A 27 27.82 -38.20 4.58
C GLY A 27 27.40 -37.04 5.50
N ILE A 28 28.09 -36.87 6.64
CA ILE A 28 27.83 -35.76 7.58
C ILE A 28 28.05 -34.40 6.92
N ILE A 29 29.12 -34.23 6.14
CA ILE A 29 29.41 -32.97 5.45
C ILE A 29 28.31 -32.65 4.43
N VAL A 30 27.93 -33.62 3.59
CA VAL A 30 26.88 -33.44 2.58
C VAL A 30 25.54 -33.14 3.23
N THR A 31 25.13 -33.91 4.25
CA THR A 31 23.87 -33.68 4.98
C THR A 31 23.85 -32.30 5.66
N THR A 32 24.96 -31.87 6.26
CA THR A 32 25.09 -30.54 6.86
C THR A 32 24.90 -29.43 5.82
N ILE A 33 25.55 -29.53 4.65
CA ILE A 33 25.42 -28.55 3.57
C ILE A 33 23.98 -28.49 3.03
N VAL A 34 23.34 -29.66 2.82
CA VAL A 34 21.96 -29.74 2.34
C VAL A 34 20.99 -29.14 3.37
N ASN A 35 21.11 -29.51 4.63
CA ASN A 35 20.28 -28.97 5.71
C ASN A 35 20.45 -27.45 5.85
N TRP A 36 21.69 -26.95 5.73
CA TRP A 36 21.95 -25.53 5.78
C TRP A 36 21.29 -24.76 4.63
N LYS A 37 21.35 -25.29 3.40
CA LYS A 37 20.65 -24.71 2.24
C LYS A 37 19.14 -24.70 2.43
N ILE A 38 18.54 -25.79 2.91
CA ILE A 38 17.10 -25.89 3.17
C ILE A 38 16.69 -24.86 4.23
N LYS A 39 17.37 -24.83 5.36
CA LYS A 39 17.08 -23.90 6.47
C LYS A 39 17.22 -22.44 6.06
N THR A 40 18.20 -22.13 5.22
CA THR A 40 18.39 -20.77 4.68
C THR A 40 17.22 -20.39 3.75
N LYS A 41 16.78 -21.31 2.90
CA LYS A 41 15.63 -21.09 2.01
C LYS A 41 14.34 -20.87 2.82
N GLU A 42 14.07 -21.71 3.80
CA GLU A 42 12.91 -21.56 4.70
C GLU A 42 12.94 -20.23 5.46
N SER A 43 14.11 -19.84 5.99
CA SER A 43 14.24 -18.57 6.72
C SER A 43 13.96 -17.38 5.81
N ARG A 44 14.46 -17.40 4.56
CA ARG A 44 14.16 -16.36 3.56
C ARG A 44 12.67 -16.33 3.21
N LEU A 45 12.04 -17.48 3.04
CA LEU A 45 10.61 -17.57 2.75
C LEU A 45 9.75 -17.01 3.89
N ARG A 46 10.08 -17.33 5.15
CA ARG A 46 9.38 -16.76 6.33
C ARG A 46 9.53 -15.24 6.43
N ILE A 47 10.70 -14.70 6.09
CA ILE A 47 10.91 -13.24 6.08
C ILE A 47 10.05 -12.61 4.98
N LEU A 48 10.02 -13.22 3.79
CA LEU A 48 9.18 -12.76 2.69
C LEU A 48 7.70 -12.79 3.08
N GLU A 49 7.22 -13.89 3.64
CA GLU A 49 5.84 -14.05 4.12
C GLU A 49 5.46 -12.93 5.10
N LYS A 50 6.30 -12.64 6.11
CA LYS A 50 6.05 -11.53 7.03
C LYS A 50 6.01 -10.16 6.33
N LEU A 51 6.85 -9.96 5.32
CA LEU A 51 6.86 -8.73 4.52
C LEU A 51 5.57 -8.59 3.70
N TYR A 52 5.11 -9.70 3.12
CA TYR A 52 3.84 -9.78 2.40
C TYR A 52 2.67 -9.40 3.32
N ASP A 53 2.60 -10.02 4.49
CA ASP A 53 1.54 -9.76 5.45
C ASP A 53 1.49 -8.29 5.84
N LYS A 54 2.65 -7.69 6.14
CA LYS A 54 2.71 -6.26 6.49
C LYS A 54 2.25 -5.35 5.36
N ARG A 55 2.65 -5.64 4.12
CA ARG A 55 2.21 -4.86 2.96
C ARG A 55 0.73 -5.03 2.67
N LEU A 56 0.21 -6.24 2.79
CA LEU A 56 -1.20 -6.54 2.59
C LEU A 56 -2.05 -5.81 3.63
N ILE A 57 -1.69 -5.91 4.91
CA ILE A 57 -2.36 -5.18 6.00
C ILE A 57 -2.34 -3.67 5.73
N ALA A 58 -1.21 -3.12 5.24
CA ALA A 58 -1.12 -1.70 4.95
C ALA A 58 -2.10 -1.27 3.84
N HIS A 59 -2.18 -2.02 2.73
CA HIS A 59 -3.11 -1.72 1.63
C HIS A 59 -4.57 -1.91 2.06
N GLU A 60 -4.88 -2.98 2.80
CA GLU A 60 -6.24 -3.20 3.33
C GLU A 60 -6.67 -2.11 4.30
N SER A 61 -5.78 -1.69 5.20
CA SER A 61 -6.07 -0.60 6.13
C SER A 61 -6.29 0.72 5.38
N PHE A 62 -5.56 0.95 4.30
CA PHE A 62 -5.71 2.15 3.48
C PHE A 62 -7.02 2.19 2.70
N LEU A 63 -7.61 1.04 2.33
CA LEU A 63 -8.92 0.97 1.64
C LEU A 63 -10.06 1.62 2.43
N ARG A 64 -9.90 1.86 3.75
CA ARG A 64 -10.85 2.65 4.53
C ARG A 64 -10.95 4.10 4.02
N ILE A 65 -9.85 4.70 3.59
CA ILE A 65 -9.80 6.10 3.15
C ILE A 65 -10.66 6.35 1.89
N PRO A 66 -10.50 5.60 0.79
CA PRO A 66 -11.40 5.70 -0.37
C PRO A 66 -12.88 5.53 -0.02
N LYS A 67 -13.21 4.62 0.91
CA LYS A 67 -14.61 4.40 1.34
C LYS A 67 -15.18 5.65 2.02
N LEU A 68 -14.41 6.30 2.88
CA LEU A 68 -14.82 7.55 3.53
C LEU A 68 -14.99 8.69 2.50
N LEU A 69 -14.04 8.83 1.56
CA LEU A 69 -14.12 9.84 0.48
C LEU A 69 -15.37 9.69 -0.40
N ARG A 70 -15.86 8.46 -0.61
CA ARG A 70 -17.06 8.17 -1.40
C ARG A 70 -18.37 8.24 -0.61
N THR A 71 -18.29 8.30 0.72
CA THR A 71 -19.49 8.30 1.56
C THR A 71 -20.27 9.58 1.30
N THR A 72 -21.56 9.43 0.96
CA THR A 72 -22.45 10.56 0.69
C THR A 72 -23.61 10.60 1.68
N VAL A 73 -24.09 11.81 1.95
CA VAL A 73 -25.23 12.08 2.82
C VAL A 73 -26.29 12.81 2.01
N SER A 74 -27.57 12.47 2.22
CA SER A 74 -28.69 13.14 1.56
C SER A 74 -29.01 14.46 2.26
N THR A 75 -29.21 15.52 1.47
CA THR A 75 -29.74 16.81 1.97
C THR A 75 -31.24 16.76 2.27
N LYS A 76 -31.91 15.63 1.98
CA LYS A 76 -33.38 15.46 1.98
C LYS A 76 -34.13 16.34 0.97
N ASN A 77 -33.40 17.10 0.14
CA ASN A 77 -33.95 17.85 -0.97
C ASN A 77 -33.90 17.00 -2.25
N ILE A 78 -34.86 17.26 -3.13
CA ILE A 78 -35.01 16.57 -4.41
C ILE A 78 -34.65 17.55 -5.52
N ASP A 79 -33.93 17.08 -6.53
CA ASP A 79 -33.56 17.85 -7.72
C ASP A 79 -34.71 17.91 -8.76
N GLU A 80 -34.48 18.62 -9.86
CA GLU A 80 -35.43 18.76 -10.96
C GLU A 80 -35.78 17.43 -11.65
N ASN A 81 -34.93 16.42 -11.49
CA ASN A 81 -35.08 15.08 -12.07
C ASN A 81 -35.64 14.05 -11.08
N ASN A 82 -36.14 14.51 -9.93
CA ASN A 82 -36.69 13.68 -8.86
C ASN A 82 -35.66 12.77 -8.15
N TYR A 83 -34.38 13.13 -8.17
CA TYR A 83 -33.30 12.48 -7.42
C TYR A 83 -32.96 13.23 -6.14
N PHE A 84 -32.53 12.50 -5.11
CA PHE A 84 -32.04 13.12 -3.87
C PHE A 84 -30.71 13.83 -4.10
N ILE A 85 -30.66 15.11 -3.77
CA ILE A 85 -29.41 15.86 -3.71
C ILE A 85 -28.57 15.28 -2.57
N THR A 86 -27.34 14.94 -2.89
CA THR A 86 -26.40 14.29 -1.97
C THR A 86 -25.07 15.03 -2.01
N TYR A 87 -24.40 15.08 -0.86
CA TYR A 87 -23.11 15.73 -0.69
C TYR A 87 -22.11 14.76 -0.03
N ILE A 88 -20.83 15.11 -0.07
CA ILE A 88 -19.76 14.32 0.53
C ILE A 88 -19.84 14.38 2.05
N GLY A 89 -19.94 13.21 2.69
CA GLY A 89 -20.17 13.09 4.13
C GLY A 89 -19.04 13.65 4.99
N ILE A 90 -17.78 13.53 4.55
CA ILE A 90 -16.63 14.10 5.27
C ILE A 90 -16.63 15.64 5.29
N LEU A 91 -17.45 16.29 4.46
CA LEU A 91 -17.62 17.74 4.40
C LEU A 91 -18.95 18.19 5.04
N ASN A 92 -19.55 17.35 5.89
CA ASN A 92 -20.77 17.70 6.62
C ASN A 92 -20.58 18.93 7.53
N ASP A 93 -19.45 18.96 8.21
CA ASP A 93 -19.01 20.08 9.03
C ASP A 93 -17.47 20.13 9.03
N LYS A 94 -16.91 21.27 9.42
CA LYS A 94 -15.46 21.46 9.45
C LYS A 94 -14.76 20.47 10.38
N LYS A 95 -15.39 20.10 11.49
CA LYS A 95 -14.83 19.17 12.46
C LYS A 95 -14.73 17.75 11.91
N MET A 96 -15.72 17.28 11.14
CA MET A 96 -15.69 16.00 10.44
C MET A 96 -14.57 15.99 9.40
N TYR A 97 -14.37 17.10 8.70
CA TYR A 97 -13.30 17.23 7.74
C TYR A 97 -11.92 17.20 8.40
N GLU A 98 -11.73 17.95 9.49
CA GLU A 98 -10.49 17.94 10.29
C GLU A 98 -10.18 16.55 10.85
N ASN A 99 -11.19 15.86 11.40
CA ASN A 99 -11.04 14.48 11.87
C ASN A 99 -10.64 13.55 10.72
N PHE A 100 -11.26 13.69 9.55
CA PHE A 100 -10.91 12.91 8.36
C PHE A 100 -9.47 13.19 7.91
N LEU A 101 -9.03 14.45 7.89
CA LEU A 101 -7.64 14.81 7.57
C LEU A 101 -6.66 14.15 8.55
N GLY A 102 -7.00 14.14 9.85
CA GLY A 102 -6.25 13.40 10.87
C GLY A 102 -6.11 11.92 10.53
N GLU A 103 -7.22 11.24 10.27
CA GLU A 103 -7.22 9.81 9.86
C GLU A 103 -6.44 9.57 8.57
N PHE A 104 -6.55 10.48 7.60
CA PHE A 104 -5.83 10.40 6.33
C PHE A 104 -4.31 10.48 6.54
N TYR A 105 -3.84 11.48 7.30
CA TYR A 105 -2.42 11.65 7.57
C TYR A 105 -1.84 10.54 8.44
N GLU A 106 -2.58 10.08 9.44
CA GLU A 106 -2.16 8.94 10.26
C GLU A 106 -2.01 7.67 9.41
N SER A 107 -3.02 7.37 8.58
CA SER A 107 -2.99 6.22 7.68
C SER A 107 -1.85 6.31 6.67
N MET A 108 -1.63 7.49 6.09
CA MET A 108 -0.52 7.72 5.16
C MET A 108 0.84 7.57 5.84
N ASN A 109 1.07 8.20 7.00
CA ASN A 109 2.35 8.12 7.70
C ASN A 109 2.67 6.69 8.12
N PHE A 110 1.68 5.98 8.64
CA PHE A 110 1.85 4.59 9.08
C PHE A 110 2.08 3.63 7.91
N ASN A 111 1.40 3.82 6.77
CA ASN A 111 1.38 2.85 5.69
C ASN A 111 2.26 3.20 4.48
N SER A 112 2.69 4.46 4.32
CA SER A 112 3.36 4.94 3.11
C SER A 112 4.61 4.14 2.73
N HIS A 113 5.40 3.70 3.70
CA HIS A 113 6.59 2.88 3.44
C HIS A 113 6.28 1.51 2.82
N TRP A 114 5.04 1.02 2.98
CA TRP A 114 4.56 -0.23 2.40
C TRP A 114 3.90 -0.06 1.03
N PHE A 115 3.51 1.16 0.65
CA PHE A 115 2.84 1.42 -0.62
C PHE A 115 3.77 1.24 -1.82
N ASN A 116 3.21 0.76 -2.93
CA ASN A 116 3.85 0.83 -4.22
C ASN A 116 3.93 2.30 -4.70
N ASN A 117 4.79 2.57 -5.68
CA ASN A 117 5.04 3.95 -6.11
C ASN A 117 3.82 4.59 -6.79
N ASP A 118 3.00 3.79 -7.48
CA ASP A 118 1.81 4.31 -8.15
C ASP A 118 0.72 4.73 -7.15
N LEU A 119 0.49 3.94 -6.09
CA LEU A 119 -0.37 4.36 -4.99
C LEU A 119 0.21 5.59 -4.27
N LYS A 120 1.51 5.63 -3.99
CA LYS A 120 2.15 6.82 -3.37
C LYS A 120 1.87 8.09 -4.15
N LYS A 121 2.00 8.05 -5.48
CA LYS A 121 1.71 9.21 -6.34
C LYS A 121 0.27 9.69 -6.20
N GLU A 122 -0.70 8.78 -6.25
CA GLU A 122 -2.11 9.13 -6.08
C GLU A 122 -2.41 9.64 -4.66
N VAL A 123 -1.79 9.06 -3.63
CA VAL A 123 -1.92 9.53 -2.24
C VAL A 123 -1.37 10.94 -2.07
N TRP A 124 -0.22 11.25 -2.69
CA TRP A 124 0.35 12.61 -2.67
C TRP A 124 -0.54 13.61 -3.41
N PHE A 125 -1.06 13.23 -4.57
CA PHE A 125 -2.05 14.07 -5.27
C PHE A 125 -3.31 14.29 -4.41
N ALA A 126 -3.79 13.25 -3.74
CA ALA A 126 -4.92 13.35 -2.81
C ALA A 126 -4.62 14.33 -1.67
N GLN A 127 -3.44 14.24 -1.07
CA GLN A 127 -2.99 15.17 -0.02
C GLN A 127 -2.98 16.62 -0.51
N GLU A 128 -2.38 16.89 -1.67
CA GLU A 128 -2.35 18.24 -2.25
C GLU A 128 -3.77 18.76 -2.52
N TYR A 129 -4.66 17.92 -3.08
CA TYR A 129 -6.05 18.28 -3.31
C TYR A 129 -6.78 18.63 -2.00
N LEU A 130 -6.65 17.77 -0.98
CA LEU A 130 -7.27 17.98 0.33
C LEU A 130 -6.73 19.26 1.02
N GLN A 131 -5.45 19.58 0.89
CA GLN A 131 -4.91 20.84 1.41
C GLN A 131 -5.52 22.07 0.72
N ASN A 132 -5.81 21.98 -0.58
CA ASN A 132 -6.51 23.06 -1.27
C ASN A 132 -7.96 23.20 -0.81
N VAL A 133 -8.66 22.07 -0.57
CA VAL A 133 -10.01 22.08 0.00
C VAL A 133 -10.01 22.67 1.41
N ASP A 134 -9.03 22.31 2.24
CA ASP A 134 -8.87 22.83 3.60
C ASP A 134 -8.74 24.36 3.63
N SER A 135 -7.89 24.91 2.75
CA SER A 135 -7.70 26.35 2.56
C SER A 135 -8.98 27.08 2.11
N LEU A 136 -9.85 26.39 1.37
CA LEU A 136 -11.16 26.94 0.99
C LEU A 136 -12.16 26.88 2.14
N LEU A 137 -12.19 25.76 2.88
CA LEU A 137 -13.07 25.58 4.04
C LEU A 137 -12.80 26.61 5.13
N SER A 138 -11.53 26.98 5.35
CA SER A 138 -11.17 28.02 6.33
C SER A 138 -11.68 29.42 5.96
N GLN A 139 -12.09 29.64 4.71
CA GLN A 139 -12.54 30.94 4.19
C GLN A 139 -14.07 31.06 4.08
N ILE A 140 -14.81 29.97 4.27
CA ILE A 140 -16.28 29.95 4.13
C ILE A 140 -16.98 29.76 5.48
N SER A 141 -18.23 30.22 5.57
CA SER A 141 -19.11 29.95 6.70
C SER A 141 -19.54 28.47 6.72
N ASP A 142 -19.92 27.98 7.91
CA ASP A 142 -20.33 26.58 8.09
C ASP A 142 -21.59 26.25 7.27
N GLU A 143 -22.47 27.23 7.06
CA GLU A 143 -23.68 27.12 6.24
C GLU A 143 -23.37 26.85 4.76
N ASN A 144 -22.24 27.37 4.26
CA ASN A 144 -21.80 27.17 2.88
C ASN A 144 -20.97 25.89 2.69
N CYS A 145 -20.61 25.18 3.76
CA CYS A 145 -19.84 23.94 3.70
C CYS A 145 -20.58 22.85 2.90
N ILE A 146 -21.88 22.68 3.12
CA ILE A 146 -22.69 21.67 2.41
C ILE A 146 -22.80 22.00 0.91
N LYS A 147 -22.87 23.29 0.55
CA LYS A 147 -22.88 23.71 -0.86
C LYS A 147 -21.57 23.35 -1.55
N LEU A 148 -20.44 23.67 -0.92
CA LEU A 148 -19.11 23.27 -1.40
C LEU A 148 -19.00 21.75 -1.51
N ALA A 149 -19.48 21.02 -0.50
CA ALA A 149 -19.48 19.55 -0.48
C ALA A 149 -20.28 18.92 -1.63
N THR A 150 -21.34 19.59 -2.08
CA THR A 150 -22.14 19.16 -3.22
C THR A 150 -21.39 19.41 -4.53
N MET A 151 -20.76 20.58 -4.68
CA MET A 151 -19.96 20.95 -5.85
C MET A 151 -18.76 20.02 -6.05
N LEU A 152 -18.04 19.67 -4.97
CA LEU A 152 -16.83 18.85 -5.05
C LEU A 152 -17.11 17.34 -5.07
N LYS A 153 -18.38 16.91 -5.07
CA LYS A 153 -18.74 15.49 -4.97
C LYS A 153 -18.09 14.61 -6.04
N SER A 154 -18.04 15.10 -7.26
CA SER A 154 -17.43 14.40 -8.41
C SER A 154 -15.92 14.22 -8.20
N ASP A 155 -15.21 15.26 -7.80
CA ASP A 155 -13.78 15.20 -7.47
C ASP A 155 -13.47 14.17 -6.39
N PHE A 156 -14.18 14.21 -5.25
CA PHE A 156 -13.99 13.27 -4.15
C PHE A 156 -14.26 11.82 -4.56
N THR A 157 -15.31 11.59 -5.36
CA THR A 157 -15.62 10.26 -5.90
C THR A 157 -14.53 9.77 -6.85
N SER A 158 -14.06 10.64 -7.74
CA SER A 158 -12.98 10.36 -8.69
C SER A 158 -11.68 10.03 -7.95
N LEU A 159 -11.34 10.80 -6.92
CA LEU A 159 -10.18 10.57 -6.06
C LEU A 159 -10.28 9.22 -5.33
N ALA A 160 -11.44 8.92 -4.76
CA ALA A 160 -11.70 7.64 -4.11
C ALA A 160 -11.51 6.47 -5.08
N ASN A 161 -12.02 6.58 -6.31
CA ASN A 161 -11.90 5.53 -7.31
C ASN A 161 -10.45 5.29 -7.71
N ARG A 162 -9.67 6.35 -7.96
CA ARG A 162 -8.24 6.20 -8.30
C ARG A 162 -7.44 5.56 -7.18
N LEU A 163 -7.66 6.00 -5.93
CA LEU A 163 -6.99 5.43 -4.77
C LEU A 163 -7.36 3.95 -4.57
N GLU A 164 -8.64 3.59 -4.71
CA GLU A 164 -9.09 2.21 -4.62
C GLU A 164 -8.50 1.36 -5.75
N GLU A 165 -8.55 1.83 -7.00
CA GLU A 165 -7.99 1.14 -8.17
C GLU A 165 -6.51 0.82 -7.97
N LYS A 166 -5.69 1.80 -7.59
CA LYS A 166 -4.25 1.57 -7.34
C LYS A 166 -3.96 0.67 -6.16
N THR A 167 -4.83 0.70 -5.15
CA THR A 167 -4.71 -0.23 -4.01
C THR A 167 -5.07 -1.66 -4.42
N LEU A 168 -6.11 -1.86 -5.23
CA LEU A 168 -6.51 -3.18 -5.73
C LEU A 168 -5.55 -3.74 -6.78
N GLU A 169 -4.99 -2.89 -7.63
CA GLU A 169 -3.97 -3.25 -8.62
C GLU A 169 -2.77 -3.92 -7.93
N PHE A 170 -2.34 -3.36 -6.78
CA PHE A 170 -1.30 -3.97 -5.96
C PHE A 170 -1.68 -5.38 -5.47
N LEU A 171 -2.90 -5.54 -4.94
CA LEU A 171 -3.39 -6.82 -4.42
C LEU A 171 -3.48 -7.89 -5.51
N GLN A 172 -3.86 -7.51 -6.73
CA GLN A 172 -4.04 -8.43 -7.84
C GLN A 172 -2.73 -8.83 -8.52
N THR A 173 -1.83 -7.87 -8.77
CA THR A 173 -0.69 -8.07 -9.68
C THR A 173 0.67 -7.98 -9.00
N ASP A 174 0.84 -7.09 -8.03
CA ASP A 174 2.14 -6.82 -7.42
C ASP A 174 2.47 -7.77 -6.27
N ILE A 175 1.47 -8.35 -5.58
CA ILE A 175 1.69 -9.40 -4.58
C ILE A 175 2.51 -10.56 -5.17
N GLN A 176 2.29 -10.94 -6.42
CA GLN A 176 3.04 -12.05 -7.01
C GLN A 176 4.48 -11.68 -7.40
N LYS A 177 4.79 -10.38 -7.47
CA LYS A 177 6.05 -9.84 -8.03
C LYS A 177 6.89 -9.08 -7.00
N ILE A 178 6.60 -9.18 -5.70
CA ILE A 178 7.34 -8.47 -4.66
C ILE A 178 8.81 -8.89 -4.68
N ASN A 179 9.59 -8.10 -5.40
CA ASN A 179 11.02 -8.11 -5.33
C ASN A 179 11.40 -7.04 -4.32
N ILE A 180 12.17 -7.41 -3.29
CA ILE A 180 12.77 -6.44 -2.35
C ILE A 180 13.91 -5.71 -3.08
N LYS A 181 13.58 -5.06 -4.18
CA LYS A 181 14.48 -4.13 -4.87
C LYS A 181 13.92 -2.76 -4.60
N ASN A 182 14.66 -1.99 -3.78
CA ASN A 182 14.50 -0.56 -3.64
C ASN A 182 14.53 0.05 -5.03
N LYS A 183 13.37 0.33 -5.60
CA LYS A 183 13.27 1.24 -6.73
C LYS A 183 12.98 2.60 -6.14
N GLU A 184 14.05 3.35 -5.90
CA GLU A 184 14.07 4.81 -5.88
C GLU A 184 13.58 5.31 -7.24
N LYS A 185 12.29 5.16 -7.52
CA LYS A 185 11.62 5.90 -8.58
C LYS A 185 10.88 7.03 -7.92
N ASP A 186 10.82 8.18 -8.58
CA ASP A 186 10.05 9.33 -8.14
C ASP A 186 8.64 8.89 -7.72
N SER A 187 8.36 9.11 -6.43
CA SER A 187 7.05 8.87 -5.81
C SER A 187 6.07 9.99 -6.08
N GLU A 188 6.46 10.98 -6.86
CA GLU A 188 5.66 12.15 -7.22
C GLU A 188 5.32 12.17 -8.71
N PHE A 189 4.20 12.80 -9.05
CA PHE A 189 3.90 13.18 -10.42
C PHE A 189 4.80 14.33 -10.87
N SER A 190 5.09 14.39 -12.16
CA SER A 190 5.78 15.55 -12.74
C SER A 190 4.91 16.81 -12.59
N VAL A 191 5.54 17.99 -12.52
CA VAL A 191 4.83 19.27 -12.35
C VAL A 191 3.78 19.50 -13.45
N SER A 192 4.11 19.15 -14.70
CA SER A 192 3.19 19.27 -15.84
C SER A 192 1.98 18.35 -15.70
N GLU A 193 2.19 17.12 -15.23
CA GLU A 193 1.12 16.16 -15.00
C GLU A 193 0.22 16.59 -13.82
N LYS A 194 0.80 17.09 -12.73
CA LYS A 194 0.05 17.66 -11.60
C LYS A 194 -0.85 18.80 -12.06
N GLN A 195 -0.30 19.77 -12.81
CA GLN A 195 -1.07 20.92 -13.32
C GLN A 195 -2.21 20.50 -14.22
N LYS A 196 -1.97 19.55 -15.14
CA LYS A 196 -3.02 19.01 -16.00
C LYS A 196 -4.15 18.39 -15.19
N ARG A 197 -3.82 17.47 -14.27
CA ARG A 197 -4.83 16.80 -13.44
C ARG A 197 -5.59 17.77 -12.55
N PHE A 198 -4.89 18.74 -11.96
CA PHE A 198 -5.52 19.75 -11.11
C PHE A 198 -6.46 20.65 -11.91
N SER A 199 -6.11 21.02 -13.16
CA SER A 199 -6.99 21.80 -14.04
C SER A 199 -8.28 21.08 -14.44
N GLU A 200 -8.29 19.74 -14.37
CA GLU A 200 -9.45 18.92 -14.67
C GLU A 200 -10.40 18.78 -13.47
N THR A 201 -10.02 19.23 -12.27
CA THR A 201 -10.85 19.16 -11.06
C THR A 201 -11.95 20.23 -11.04
N ASP A 202 -13.07 19.88 -10.41
CA ASP A 202 -14.19 20.80 -10.20
C ASP A 202 -13.79 21.97 -9.29
N LEU A 203 -12.81 21.77 -8.39
CA LEU A 203 -12.19 22.84 -7.60
C LEU A 203 -11.63 24.00 -8.44
N VAL A 204 -11.01 23.70 -9.59
CA VAL A 204 -10.47 24.72 -10.51
C VAL A 204 -11.56 25.24 -11.44
N LYS A 205 -12.41 24.34 -11.97
CA LYS A 205 -13.47 24.70 -12.93
C LYS A 205 -14.53 25.60 -12.30
N LEU A 206 -14.92 25.33 -11.07
CA LEU A 206 -15.97 26.07 -10.34
C LEU A 206 -15.39 27.18 -9.45
N LYS A 207 -14.13 27.59 -9.67
CA LYS A 207 -13.42 28.56 -8.82
C LYS A 207 -14.20 29.87 -8.64
N ASN A 208 -14.90 30.34 -9.67
CA ASN A 208 -15.69 31.57 -9.58
C ASN A 208 -16.89 31.41 -8.65
N GLU A 209 -17.67 30.33 -8.80
CA GLU A 209 -18.82 30.01 -7.93
C GLU A 209 -18.38 29.76 -6.49
N ILE A 210 -17.25 29.06 -6.29
CA ILE A 210 -16.67 28.83 -4.96
C ILE A 210 -16.24 30.16 -4.30
N ASN A 211 -15.71 31.11 -5.07
CA ASN A 211 -15.34 32.42 -4.53
C ASN A 211 -16.55 33.27 -4.14
N GLU A 212 -17.72 33.05 -4.74
CA GLU A 212 -18.97 33.70 -4.33
C GLU A 212 -19.44 33.19 -2.96
N LEU A 213 -19.12 31.95 -2.58
CA LEU A 213 -19.43 31.38 -1.26
C LEU A 213 -18.58 31.96 -0.11
N LYS A 214 -17.52 32.73 -0.44
CA LYS A 214 -16.66 33.42 0.54
C LYS A 214 -17.19 34.80 0.94
N LYS A 215 -18.13 35.36 0.17
CA LYS A 215 -18.78 36.64 0.44
C LYS A 215 -19.93 36.45 1.41
#